data_AF-A0A530BEP4-F1
#
_entry.id   AF-A0A530BEP4-F1
#
_cell.length_a   1.000
_cell.length_b   1.000
_cell.length_c   1.000
_cell.angle_alpha   90.00
_cell.angle_beta   90.00
_cell.angle_gamma   90.00
#
_symmetry.space_group_name_H-M   'P 1'
#
loop_
_entity.id
_entity.type
_entity.pdbx_description
1 polymer ?
#
loop_
_entity_poly.entity_id
_entity_poly.type
_entity_poly.pdbx_seq_one_letter_code
_entity_poly.pdbx_strand_id
1 'polypeptide(L)' 'MPEKLHPKIDNGLPKESASFAGGTLVCLCTSNPVKVKVKGQIAHNHACGCTKCWKPEGAIFSVVAVAG' A
#
# COMPACT_ATOMS: atom_id res chain seq x y z
N MET A 1 -10.22 -9.00 -21.31
CA MET A 1 -10.42 -7.96 -20.27
C MET A 1 -9.08 -7.80 -19.58
N PRO A 2 -8.52 -6.60 -19.40
CA PRO A 2 -7.28 -6.46 -18.66
C PRO A 2 -7.50 -6.97 -17.24
N GLU A 3 -6.69 -7.92 -16.81
CA GLU A 3 -6.73 -8.47 -15.45
C GLU A 3 -6.46 -7.34 -14.45
N LYS A 4 -7.32 -7.20 -13.44
CA LYS A 4 -7.11 -6.22 -12.36
C LYS A 4 -6.07 -6.75 -11.39
N LEU A 5 -5.00 -6.01 -11.18
CA LEU A 5 -3.86 -6.43 -10.35
C LEU A 5 -4.07 -6.01 -8.91
N HIS A 6 -4.33 -4.72 -8.70
CA HIS A 6 -4.55 -4.11 -7.39
C HIS A 6 -5.15 -2.71 -7.57
N PRO A 7 -6.17 -2.30 -6.78
CA PRO A 7 -6.90 -1.04 -6.97
C PRO A 7 -6.03 0.23 -6.94
N LYS A 8 -4.84 0.16 -6.34
CA LYS A 8 -3.88 1.29 -6.30
C LYS A 8 -2.99 1.44 -7.54
N ILE A 9 -2.95 0.44 -8.44
CA ILE A 9 -2.10 0.48 -9.64
C ILE A 9 -2.89 0.27 -10.94
N ASP A 10 -4.13 -0.23 -10.85
CA ASP A 10 -4.98 -0.51 -12.02
C ASP A 10 -5.24 0.73 -12.89
N ASN A 11 -5.09 1.94 -12.33
CA ASN A 11 -5.28 3.22 -13.02
C ASN A 11 -3.98 4.03 -13.16
N GLY A 12 -2.82 3.38 -13.06
CA GLY A 12 -1.51 4.02 -13.06
C GLY A 12 -1.07 4.52 -11.68
N LEU A 13 0.19 4.98 -11.60
CA LEU A 13 0.84 5.41 -10.36
C LEU A 13 1.06 6.93 -10.34
N PRO A 14 0.74 7.63 -9.23
CA PRO A 14 1.07 9.03 -9.08
C PRO A 14 2.58 9.23 -8.90
N LYS A 15 3.08 10.41 -9.27
CA LYS A 15 4.46 10.80 -8.96
C LYS A 15 4.65 10.93 -7.45
N GLU A 16 5.74 10.37 -6.96
CA GLU A 16 6.14 10.53 -5.57
C GLU A 16 6.73 11.93 -5.31
N SER A 17 6.61 12.41 -4.08
CA SER A 17 7.22 13.66 -3.64
C SER A 17 8.47 13.38 -2.81
N ALA A 18 9.59 13.99 -3.20
CA ALA A 18 10.84 13.93 -2.44
C ALA A 18 10.74 14.58 -1.05
N SER A 19 9.76 15.46 -0.84
CA SER A 19 9.53 16.16 0.43
C SER A 19 8.51 15.45 1.34
N PHE A 20 8.08 14.23 1.01
CA PHE A 20 7.12 13.49 1.82
C PHE A 20 7.73 13.04 3.15
N ALA A 21 7.13 13.46 4.26
CA ALA A 21 7.64 13.23 5.62
C ALA A 21 7.00 12.02 6.34
N GLY A 22 6.27 11.18 5.61
CA GLY A 22 5.54 10.03 6.16
C GLY A 22 4.08 10.33 6.46
N GLY A 23 3.45 9.45 7.24
CA GLY A 23 2.01 9.50 7.47
C GLY A 23 1.53 8.52 8.54
N THR A 24 0.22 8.33 8.61
CA THR A 24 -0.40 7.36 9.52
C THR A 24 -1.20 6.35 8.72
N LEU A 25 -0.88 5.07 8.87
CA LEU A 25 -1.68 3.96 8.36
C LEU A 25 -2.79 3.63 9.36
N VAL A 26 -3.96 3.33 8.83
CA VAL A 26 -5.17 3.03 9.63
C VAL A 26 -5.80 1.75 9.09
N CYS A 27 -6.16 0.82 9.97
CA CYS A 27 -6.88 -0.40 9.55
C CYS A 27 -8.35 -0.09 9.19
N LEU A 28 -9.07 -1.11 8.71
CA LEU A 28 -10.45 -0.96 8.21
C LEU A 28 -11.54 -1.05 9.29
N CYS A 29 -11.19 -1.16 10.57
CA CYS A 29 -12.18 -1.22 11.64
C CYS A 29 -12.94 0.12 11.78
N THR A 30 -14.26 0.07 11.91
CA THR A 30 -15.11 1.26 12.08
C THR A 30 -15.00 1.90 13.46
N SER A 31 -14.73 1.09 14.50
CA SER A 31 -14.51 1.52 15.87
C SER A 31 -13.14 1.09 16.37
N ASN A 32 -12.44 1.97 17.11
CA ASN A 32 -11.12 1.71 17.69
C ASN A 32 -10.08 1.17 16.69
N PRO A 33 -9.85 1.84 15.55
CA PRO A 33 -8.93 1.34 14.54
C PRO A 33 -7.48 1.38 15.02
N VAL A 34 -6.72 0.37 14.62
CA VAL A 34 -5.25 0.37 14.75
C VAL A 34 -4.69 1.50 13.92
N LYS A 35 -3.84 2.33 14.53
CA LYS A 35 -3.15 3.44 13.87
C LYS A 35 -1.64 3.27 14.03
N VAL A 36 -0.91 3.31 12.92
CA VAL A 36 0.55 3.17 12.91
C VAL A 36 1.15 4.39 12.23
N LYS A 37 2.00 5.11 12.96
CA LYS A 37 2.75 6.24 12.39
C LYS A 37 4.00 5.72 11.70
N VAL A 38 4.13 6.02 10.40
CA VAL A 38 5.35 5.77 9.61
C VAL A 38 6.07 7.11 9.48
N LYS A 39 7.28 7.21 10.02
CA LYS A 39 8.08 8.44 9.98
C LYS A 39 8.93 8.42 8.71
N GLY A 40 8.79 9.42 7.85
CA GLY A 40 9.58 9.54 6.62
C GLY A 40 9.01 8.77 5.43
N GLN A 41 9.78 8.81 4.34
CA GLN A 41 9.43 8.19 3.06
C GLN A 41 9.68 6.66 3.10
N ILE A 42 8.91 5.93 2.30
CA ILE A 42 9.09 4.49 2.07
C ILE A 42 10.08 4.23 0.93
N ALA A 43 10.71 3.06 0.94
CA ALA A 43 11.57 2.59 -0.14
C ALA A 43 11.01 1.29 -0.76
N HIS A 44 11.42 1.01 -2.00
CA HIS A 44 11.17 -0.26 -2.69
C HIS A 44 9.68 -0.67 -2.75
N ASN A 45 8.77 0.30 -2.97
CA ASN A 45 7.35 0.02 -3.13
C ASN A 45 7.11 -0.84 -4.38
N HIS A 46 6.42 -1.98 -4.24
CA HIS A 46 6.20 -2.91 -5.35
C HIS A 46 4.92 -3.72 -5.21
N ALA A 47 4.46 -4.23 -6.36
CA ALA A 47 3.43 -5.26 -6.41
C ALA A 47 4.06 -6.63 -6.07
N CYS A 48 3.50 -7.33 -5.07
CA CYS A 48 4.02 -8.62 -4.61
C CYS A 48 2.96 -9.73 -4.76
N GLY A 49 3.31 -10.78 -5.51
CA GLY A 49 2.43 -11.91 -5.81
C GLY A 49 2.52 -13.07 -4.80
N CYS A 50 3.33 -12.96 -3.76
CA CYS A 50 3.50 -14.05 -2.80
C CYS A 50 2.21 -14.31 -2.01
N THR A 51 2.03 -15.53 -1.50
CA THR A 51 0.83 -15.92 -0.75
C THR A 51 0.80 -15.37 0.68
N LYS A 52 1.91 -14.84 1.18
CA LYS A 52 2.08 -14.43 2.58
C LYS A 52 1.72 -12.97 2.86
N CYS A 53 1.83 -12.10 1.86
CA CYS A 53 1.49 -10.68 2.01
C CYS A 53 -0.02 -10.46 1.87
N TRP A 54 -0.57 -9.59 2.73
CA TRP A 54 -1.98 -9.19 2.72
C TRP A 54 -2.37 -8.54 1.39
N LYS A 55 -3.57 -8.84 0.91
CA LYS A 55 -4.18 -8.27 -0.30
C LYS A 55 -5.58 -7.77 0.05
N PRO A 56 -6.02 -6.62 -0.48
CA PRO A 56 -7.42 -6.26 -0.39
C PRO A 56 -8.28 -7.26 -1.17
N GLU A 57 -9.56 -7.32 -0.82
CA GLU A 57 -10.51 -8.18 -1.50
C GLU A 57 -10.53 -7.92 -3.02
N GLY A 58 -10.48 -9.00 -3.80
CA GLY A 58 -10.47 -8.95 -5.27
C GLY A 58 -9.12 -8.60 -5.92
N ALA A 59 -8.05 -8.34 -5.17
CA ALA A 59 -6.72 -8.08 -5.74
C ALA A 59 -5.88 -9.36 -5.88
N ILE A 60 -5.16 -9.46 -7.00
CA ILE A 60 -4.23 -10.56 -7.29
C ILE A 60 -2.86 -10.30 -6.63
N PHE A 61 -2.44 -9.04 -6.56
CA PHE A 61 -1.16 -8.62 -5.97
C PHE A 61 -1.38 -7.86 -4.67
N SER A 62 -0.43 -7.97 -3.75
CA SER A 62 -0.27 -7.02 -2.63
C SER A 62 0.49 -5.79 -3.13
N VAL A 63 0.30 -4.63 -2.48
CA VAL A 63 1.21 -3.48 -2.62
C VAL A 63 1.90 -3.28 -1.27
N VAL A 64 3.23 -3.41 -1.27
CA VAL A 64 4.04 -3.39 -0.06
C VAL A 64 5.32 -2.60 -0.30
N ALA A 65 5.78 -1.92 0.75
CA ALA A 65 7.01 -1.14 0.75
C ALA A 65 7.79 -1.36 2.04
N VAL A 66 9.03 -0.88 2.05
CA VAL A 66 9.93 -0.92 3.21
C VAL A 66 9.93 0.45 3.88
N ALA A 67 9.74 0.48 5.19
CA ALA A 67 9.88 1.68 6.02
C ALA A 67 11.21 1.64 6.80
N GLY A 68 11.81 2.81 7.03
CA GLY A 68 13.01 3.00 7.86
C GLY A 68 12.72 3.58 9.23
#